data_AF-A0A1I6W1R0-F1
#
_entry.id   AF-A0A1I6W1R0-F1
#
_cell.length_a   1.000
_cell.length_b   1.000
_cell.length_c   1.000
_cell.angle_alpha   90.00
_cell.angle_beta   90.00
_cell.angle_gamma   90.00
#
_symmetry.space_group_name_H-M   'P 1'
#
loop_
_entity.id
_entity.type
_entity.pdbx_description
1 polymer ?
#
loop_
_entity_poly.entity_id
_entity_poly.type
_entity_poly.pdbx_seq_one_letter_code
_entity_poly.pdbx_strand_id
1 'polypeptide(L)'
;MRASYCENTTDREFCRLIEHELYHIGVERDEDGEPIYSDHTGLPKHYLAGHDVEVFFGETKRWGADESVKRLLEIAKNAPFVSETNIAACCGNCVIG
;
A
#
# COMPACT_ATOMS: atom_id res chain seq x y z
N MET A 1 11.34 10.96 -4.01
CA MET A 1 12.60 10.97 -3.24
C MET A 1 13.45 12.21 -3.56
N ARG A 2 14.00 12.92 -2.56
CA ARG A 2 15.06 13.94 -2.75
C ARG A 2 16.36 13.42 -2.13
N ALA A 3 17.50 13.59 -2.80
CA ALA A 3 18.81 13.18 -2.27
C ALA A 3 19.12 13.81 -0.90
N SER A 4 18.64 15.04 -0.66
CA SER A 4 18.80 15.75 0.61
C SER A 4 18.08 15.10 1.79
N TYR A 5 17.12 14.18 1.56
CA TYR A 5 16.46 13.45 2.64
C TYR A 5 17.45 12.49 3.34
N CYS A 6 18.34 11.88 2.56
CA CYS A 6 19.34 10.94 3.07
C CYS A 6 20.34 11.62 4.03
N GLU A 7 20.62 12.91 3.83
CA GLU A 7 21.55 13.68 4.67
C GLU A 7 20.96 14.06 6.03
N ASN A 8 19.64 14.03 6.17
CA ASN A 8 18.91 14.54 7.34
C ASN A 8 18.11 13.45 8.08
N THR A 9 18.41 12.18 7.81
CA THR A 9 17.65 11.04 8.35
C THR A 9 18.60 10.02 8.96
N THR A 10 18.08 9.19 9.85
CA THR A 10 18.86 8.08 10.43
C THR A 10 19.00 6.94 9.42
N ASP A 11 20.05 6.11 9.56
CA ASP A 11 20.23 4.92 8.72
C ASP A 11 18.99 4.02 8.71
N ARG A 12 18.29 3.92 9.85
CA ARG A 12 17.03 3.17 9.98
C ARG A 12 15.94 3.73 9.09
N GLU A 13 15.72 5.04 9.13
CA GLU A 13 14.70 5.70 8.32
C GLU A 13 15.05 5.65 6.83
N PHE A 14 16.34 5.77 6.49
CA PHE A 14 16.81 5.61 5.12
C PHE A 14 16.58 4.19 4.59
N CYS A 15 16.94 3.17 5.36
CA CYS A 15 16.68 1.77 5.01
C CYS A 15 15.18 1.50 4.86
N ARG A 16 14.35 2.03 5.77
CA ARG A 16 12.90 1.93 5.65
C ARG A 16 12.39 2.56 4.35
N LEU A 17 12.87 3.75 4.00
CA LEU A 17 12.50 4.41 2.74
C LEU A 17 12.90 3.60 1.51
N ILE A 18 14.11 3.02 1.49
CA ILE A 18 14.52 2.13 0.40
C ILE A 18 13.53 0.97 0.27
N GLU A 19 13.17 0.35 1.39
CA GLU A 19 12.23 -0.76 1.39
C GLU A 19 10.83 -0.35 0.92
N HIS A 20 10.31 0.80 1.36
CA HIS A 20 9.07 1.39 0.84
C HIS A 20 9.11 1.50 -0.69
N GLU A 21 10.17 2.09 -1.24
CA GLU A 21 10.29 2.33 -2.68
C GLU A 21 10.46 1.03 -3.46
N LEU A 22 11.07 -0.01 -2.88
CA LEU A 22 11.18 -1.33 -3.50
C LEU A 22 9.82 -2.01 -3.67
N TYR A 23 8.81 -1.71 -2.84
CA TYR A 23 7.46 -2.21 -3.06
C TYR A 23 6.78 -1.63 -4.32
N HIS A 24 7.30 -0.52 -4.87
CA HIS A 24 6.82 0.01 -6.14
C HIS A 24 7.36 -0.75 -7.35
N ILE A 25 8.24 -1.73 -7.18
CA ILE A 25 8.78 -2.50 -8.30
C ILE A 25 7.90 -3.74 -8.50
N GLY A 26 6.97 -3.65 -9.46
CA GLY A 26 6.16 -4.77 -9.91
C GLY A 26 6.77 -5.48 -11.11
N VAL A 27 6.36 -6.73 -11.34
CA VAL A 27 6.70 -7.52 -12.55
C VAL A 27 5.42 -7.73 -13.34
N GLU A 28 5.42 -7.34 -14.63
CA GLU A 28 4.29 -7.55 -15.53
C GLU A 28 4.02 -9.04 -15.69
N ARG A 29 2.73 -9.42 -15.66
CA ARG A 29 2.27 -10.80 -15.79
C ARG A 29 1.21 -10.92 -16.86
N ASP A 30 1.16 -12.05 -17.54
CA ASP A 30 0.12 -12.38 -18.51
C ASP A 30 -1.18 -12.85 -17.83
N GLU A 31 -2.14 -13.30 -18.64
CA GLU A 31 -3.46 -13.76 -18.16
C GLU A 31 -3.37 -15.04 -17.30
N ASP A 32 -2.34 -15.85 -17.49
CA ASP A 32 -2.07 -17.06 -16.71
C ASP A 32 -1.25 -16.74 -15.43
N GLY A 33 -0.82 -15.48 -15.28
CA GLY A 33 -0.03 -15.00 -14.15
C GLY A 33 1.46 -15.21 -14.30
N GLU A 34 1.96 -15.63 -15.46
CA GLU A 34 3.39 -15.84 -15.70
C GLU A 34 4.10 -14.51 -16.00
N PRO A 35 5.38 -14.33 -15.57
CA PRO A 35 6.12 -13.12 -15.85
C PRO A 35 6.29 -12.87 -17.35
N ILE A 36 6.01 -11.66 -17.80
CA ILE A 36 6.25 -11.25 -19.18
C ILE A 36 7.73 -10.86 -19.32
N TYR A 37 8.42 -11.42 -20.31
CA TYR A 37 9.82 -11.13 -20.60
C TYR A 37 9.96 -10.14 -21.77
N SER A 38 11.04 -9.35 -21.74
CA SER A 38 11.41 -8.45 -22.84
C SER A 38 12.19 -9.19 -23.91
N ASP A 39 11.73 -9.15 -25.16
CA ASP A 39 12.42 -9.78 -26.31
C ASP A 39 13.82 -9.20 -26.56
N HIS A 40 14.08 -7.96 -26.11
CA HIS A 40 15.37 -7.29 -26.30
C HIS A 40 16.41 -7.68 -25.25
N THR A 41 15.98 -7.90 -23.99
CA THR A 41 16.90 -8.11 -22.86
C THR A 41 16.83 -9.51 -22.28
N GLY A 42 15.78 -10.28 -22.56
CA GLY A 42 15.52 -11.58 -21.96
C GLY A 42 15.19 -11.51 -20.45
N LEU A 43 14.94 -10.32 -19.91
CA LEU A 43 14.62 -10.10 -18.49
C LEU A 43 13.12 -9.81 -18.29
N PRO A 44 12.57 -10.06 -17.10
CA PRO A 44 11.18 -9.72 -16.78
C PRO A 44 10.92 -8.22 -16.99
N LYS A 45 9.76 -7.91 -17.56
CA LYS A 45 9.27 -6.54 -17.67
C LYS A 45 8.82 -6.09 -16.29
N HIS A 46 9.41 -4.99 -15.82
CA HIS A 46 9.04 -4.38 -14.56
C HIS A 46 8.19 -3.14 -14.82
N TYR A 47 7.28 -2.85 -13.89
CA TYR A 47 6.47 -1.64 -13.89
C TYR A 47 6.51 -0.98 -12.53
N LEU A 48 6.17 0.31 -12.49
CA LEU A 48 6.02 1.04 -11.24
C LEU A 48 4.61 0.80 -10.68
N ALA A 49 4.51 -0.07 -9.68
CA ALA A 49 3.29 -0.30 -8.94
C ALA A 49 2.92 0.93 -8.11
N GLY A 50 1.61 1.22 -8.00
CA GLY A 50 1.12 2.25 -7.09
C GLY A 50 1.41 1.92 -5.62
N HIS A 51 1.11 2.86 -4.73
CA HIS A 51 1.05 2.55 -3.30
C HIS A 51 -0.09 1.58 -3.04
N ASP A 52 0.24 0.31 -2.82
CA ASP A 52 -0.70 -0.71 -2.38
C ASP A 52 -0.73 -0.79 -0.85
N VAL A 53 -1.85 -1.24 -0.28
CA VAL A 53 -1.98 -1.50 1.16
C VAL A 53 -0.93 -2.51 1.66
N GLU A 54 -0.50 -3.42 0.77
CA GLU A 54 0.51 -4.43 1.04
C GLU A 54 1.87 -3.84 1.48
N VAL A 55 2.21 -2.65 0.99
CA VAL A 55 3.43 -1.92 1.43
C VAL A 55 3.37 -1.67 2.93
N PHE A 56 2.23 -1.21 3.44
CA PHE A 56 2.05 -0.89 4.85
C PHE A 56 2.15 -2.14 5.74
N PHE A 57 1.67 -3.29 5.28
CA PHE A 57 1.80 -4.54 6.03
C PHE A 57 3.26 -4.97 6.15
N GLY A 58 3.99 -4.93 5.04
CA GLY A 58 5.41 -5.25 4.99
C GLY A 58 6.26 -4.33 5.86
N GLU A 59 6.09 -3.02 5.71
CA GLU A 59 6.78 -2.02 6.52
C GLU A 59 6.46 -2.17 8.01
N THR A 60 5.19 -2.28 8.38
CA THR A 60 4.77 -2.37 9.79
C THR A 60 5.31 -3.65 10.43
N LYS A 61 5.30 -4.77 9.70
CA LYS A 61 5.83 -6.04 10.19
C LYS A 61 7.33 -5.98 10.43
N ARG A 62 8.09 -5.28 9.58
CA ARG A 62 9.56 -5.22 9.68
C ARG A 62 10.06 -4.11 10.60
N TRP A 63 9.49 -2.91 10.51
CA TRP A 63 9.99 -1.70 11.16
C TRP A 63 9.16 -1.23 12.35
N GLY A 64 7.97 -1.82 12.54
CA GLY A 64 6.97 -1.39 13.51
C GLY A 64 6.06 -0.29 12.94
N ALA A 65 4.89 -0.12 13.56
CA ALA A 65 3.93 0.91 13.17
C ALA A 65 4.46 2.31 13.49
N ASP A 66 4.41 3.21 12.50
CA ASP A 66 4.61 4.64 12.74
C ASP A 66 3.36 5.34 13.28
N GLU A 67 3.47 6.64 13.56
CA GLU A 67 2.37 7.42 14.11
C GLU A 67 1.14 7.49 13.20
N SER A 68 1.31 7.45 11.88
CA SER A 68 0.19 7.44 10.93
C SER A 68 -0.54 6.10 10.99
N VAL A 69 0.20 4.98 11.01
CA VAL A 69 -0.38 3.63 11.16
C VAL A 69 -1.03 3.46 12.54
N LYS A 70 -0.40 3.95 13.62
CA LYS A 70 -1.00 3.94 14.96
C LYS A 70 -2.28 4.76 15.01
N ARG A 71 -2.30 5.94 14.36
CA ARG A 71 -3.51 6.76 14.26
C ARG A 71 -4.61 6.05 13.48
N LEU A 72 -4.26 5.35 12.39
CA LEU A 72 -5.21 4.53 11.64
C LEU A 72 -5.78 3.40 12.51
N LEU A 73 -4.94 2.70 13.28
CA LEU A 73 -5.37 1.67 14.22
C LEU A 73 -6.34 2.23 15.27
N GLU A 74 -6.08 3.42 15.80
CA GLU A 74 -6.96 4.06 16.78
C GLU A 74 -8.31 4.44 16.16
N ILE A 75 -8.31 4.98 14.94
CA ILE A 75 -9.55 5.26 14.20
C ILE A 75 -10.34 3.95 13.96
N ALA A 76 -9.65 2.88 13.56
CA ALA A 76 -10.27 1.59 13.24
C ALA A 76 -10.89 0.87 14.45
N LYS A 77 -10.50 1.22 15.69
CA LYS A 77 -11.14 0.71 16.91
C LYS A 77 -12.53 1.29 17.15
N ASN A 78 -12.85 2.43 16.55
CA ASN A 78 -14.13 3.10 16.72
C ASN A 78 -15.14 2.60 15.68
N ALA A 79 -16.44 2.65 16.03
CA ALA A 79 -17.49 2.40 15.06
C ALA A 79 -17.37 3.40 13.89
N PRO A 80 -17.64 2.97 12.64
CA PRO A 80 -17.60 3.87 11.50
C PRO A 80 -18.61 4.99 11.69
N PHE A 81 -18.23 6.21 11.28
CA PHE A 81 -19.11 7.38 11.38
C PHE A 81 -20.43 7.18 10.63
N VAL A 82 -20.40 6.44 9.52
CA VAL A 82 -21.58 6.02 8.78
C VAL A 82 -21.82 4.54 9.06
N SER A 83 -22.94 4.22 9.70
CA SER A 83 -23.37 2.83 9.90
C SER A 83 -23.91 2.23 8.61
N GLU A 84 -23.87 0.90 8.50
CA GLU A 84 -24.49 0.18 7.38
C GLU A 84 -25.98 0.50 7.23
N THR A 85 -26.70 0.71 8.35
CA THR A 85 -28.10 1.12 8.35
C THR A 85 -28.32 2.48 7.68
N ASN A 86 -27.41 3.45 7.87
CA ASN A 86 -27.49 4.76 7.21
C ASN A 86 -27.29 4.63 5.69
N ILE A 87 -26.41 3.73 5.23
CA ILE A 87 -26.19 3.46 3.80
C ILE A 87 -27.43 2.82 3.18
N ALA A 88 -28.01 1.83 3.87
CA ALA A 88 -29.26 1.18 3.44
C ALA A 88 -30.42 2.19 3.33
N ALA A 89 -30.55 3.13 4.27
CA ALA A 89 -31.56 4.19 4.21
C ALA A 89 -31.37 5.14 3.01
N CYS A 90 -30.12 5.45 2.63
CA CYS A 90 -29.81 6.26 1.46
C CYS A 90 -29.99 5.50 0.12
N CYS A 91 -29.92 4.17 0.15
CA CYS A 91 -30.05 3.29 -1.02
C CYS A 91 -31.47 3.32 -1.63
N GLY A 92 -32.50 3.77 -0.89
CA GLY A 92 -33.89 3.91 -1.34
C GLY A 92 -34.62 2.59 -1.64
N ASN A 93 -33.90 1.48 -1.83
CA ASN A 93 -34.43 0.15 -2.11
C ASN A 93 -34.32 -0.81 -0.91
N CYS A 94 -33.45 -0.49 0.06
CA CYS A 94 -33.12 -1.36 1.18
C CYS A 94 -34.07 -1.20 2.39
N VAL A 95 -35.04 -0.27 2.32
CA VAL A 95 -36.01 0.05 3.39
C VAL A 95 -37.39 -0.57 3.13
N ILE A 96 -37.51 -1.47 2.14
CA ILE A 96 -38.77 -2.15 1.78
C ILE A 96 -38.79 -3.60 2.33
N GLY A 97 -38.21 -3.83 3.51
CA GLY A 97 -38.18 -5.14 4.17
C GLY A 97 -38.55 -5.05 5.64
#